data_AF-C1KLX5-F1
#
_entry.id   AF-C1KLX5-F1
#
_cell.length_a   1.000
_cell.length_b   1.000
_cell.length_c   1.000
_cell.angle_alpha   90.00
_cell.angle_beta   90.00
_cell.angle_gamma   90.00
#
_symmetry.space_group_name_H-M   'P 1'
#
loop_
_entity.id
_entity.type
_entity.pdbx_description
1 polymer ?
#
loop_
_entity_poly.entity_id
_entity_poly.type
_entity_poly.pdbx_seq_one_letter_code
_entity_poly.pdbx_strand_id
1 'polypeptide(L)' 'SRAYSHDWTECPFVHPGENARRRDPRKHQYTCVPCPEFRKGSCVKGDLCE' A
#
# COMPACT_ATOMS: atom_id res chain seq x y z
N SER A 1 16.92 6.10 18.45
CA SER A 1 16.20 4.84 18.69
C SER A 1 16.80 3.76 17.80
N ARG A 2 17.31 2.64 18.35
CA ARG A 2 17.88 1.55 17.56
C ARG A 2 16.76 0.91 16.73
N ALA A 3 16.62 1.32 15.47
CA ALA A 3 15.63 0.76 14.56
C ALA A 3 16.11 -0.65 14.18
N TYR A 4 15.43 -1.66 14.71
CA TYR A 4 15.61 -3.04 14.29
C TYR A 4 15.21 -3.11 12.81
N SER A 5 16.12 -3.52 11.94
CA SER A 5 15.78 -3.89 10.57
C SER A 5 14.75 -5.01 10.65
N HIS A 6 13.53 -4.73 10.20
CA HIS A 6 12.45 -5.69 10.14
C HIS A 6 11.97 -5.78 8.70
N ASP A 7 11.22 -6.83 8.40
CA ASP A 7 10.54 -6.93 7.13
C ASP A 7 9.49 -5.82 7.05
N TRP A 8 9.68 -4.91 6.12
CA TRP A 8 8.78 -3.79 5.89
C TRP A 8 7.38 -4.27 5.49
N THR A 9 7.29 -5.46 4.87
CA THR A 9 6.00 -6.09 4.56
C THR A 9 5.29 -6.63 5.80
N GLU A 10 5.92 -6.78 6.95
CA GLU A 10 5.25 -7.16 8.20
C GLU A 10 5.00 -5.95 9.11
N CYS A 11 5.52 -4.77 8.75
CA CYS A 11 5.33 -3.56 9.52
C CYS A 11 3.90 -3.02 9.37
N PRO A 12 3.22 -2.67 10.47
CA PRO A 12 1.93 -1.98 10.42
C PRO A 12 2.04 -0.48 10.09
N PHE A 13 3.26 0.08 10.09
CA PHE A 13 3.52 1.50 9.83
C PHE A 13 4.07 1.71 8.42
N VAL A 14 3.81 2.89 7.85
CA VAL A 14 4.29 3.24 6.50
C VAL A 14 5.78 3.57 6.53
N HIS A 15 6.53 2.99 5.60
CA HIS A 15 7.94 3.36 5.37
C HIS A 15 8.11 4.30 4.17
N PRO A 16 9.18 5.11 4.16
CA PRO A 16 9.53 5.94 3.01
C PRO A 16 9.75 5.08 1.75
N GLY A 17 9.06 5.39 0.66
CA GLY A 17 9.17 4.66 -0.62
C GLY A 17 8.26 3.44 -0.76
N GLU A 18 7.42 3.14 0.23
CA GLU A 18 6.43 2.07 0.11
C GLU A 18 5.24 2.48 -0.74
N ASN A 19 5.03 1.71 -1.81
CA ASN A 19 3.86 1.83 -2.69
C ASN A 19 2.67 1.00 -2.19
N ALA A 20 2.87 0.11 -1.22
CA ALA A 20 1.85 -0.83 -0.74
C ALA A 20 1.08 -0.23 0.44
N ARG A 21 0.27 0.79 0.21
CA ARG A 21 -0.65 1.27 1.24
C ARG A 21 -1.69 0.20 1.51
N ARG A 22 -1.54 -0.55 2.61
CA ARG A 22 -2.53 -1.55 3.03
C ARG A 22 -3.83 -0.85 3.40
N ARG A 23 -4.86 -1.05 2.58
CA ARG A 23 -6.23 -0.59 2.87
C ARG A 23 -6.94 -1.67 3.68
N ASP A 24 -7.79 -1.28 4.63
CA ASP A 24 -8.65 -2.25 5.35
C ASP A 24 -9.59 -2.91 4.32
N PRO A 25 -9.49 -4.23 4.07
CA PRO A 25 -10.30 -4.92 3.07
C PRO A 25 -11.80 -4.91 3.39
N ARG A 26 -12.19 -4.61 4.65
CA ARG A 26 -13.59 -4.42 5.04
C ARG A 26 -14.13 -3.05 4.64
N LYS A 27 -13.26 -2.06 4.48
CA LYS A 27 -13.61 -0.68 4.10
C LYS A 27 -13.42 -0.43 2.61
N HIS A 28 -12.48 -1.12 1.98
CA HIS A 28 -12.14 -0.95 0.58
C HIS A 28 -12.15 -2.33 -0.08
N GLN A 29 -12.99 -2.52 -1.09
CA GLN A 29 -12.86 -3.65 -1.98
C GLN A 29 -11.66 -3.37 -2.88
N TYR A 30 -10.59 -4.14 -2.69
CA TYR A 30 -9.42 -4.10 -3.57
C TYR A 30 -8.94 -5.51 -3.85
N THR A 31 -8.32 -5.67 -5.00
CA THR A 31 -7.78 -6.94 -5.45
C THR A 31 -6.32 -7.08 -5.03
N CYS A 32 -5.81 -8.31 -4.95
CA CYS A 32 -4.36 -8.55 -4.80
C CYS A 32 -3.59 -8.26 -6.11
N VAL A 33 -4.27 -7.75 -7.14
CA VAL A 33 -3.66 -7.37 -8.42
C VAL A 33 -3.31 -5.89 -8.35
N PRO A 34 -2.04 -5.51 -8.54
CA PRO A 34 -1.64 -4.11 -8.48
C PRO A 34 -2.28 -3.31 -9.63
N CYS A 35 -2.88 -2.17 -9.29
CA CYS A 35 -3.47 -1.26 -10.27
C CYS A 35 -2.41 -0.79 -11.29
N PRO A 36 -2.65 -0.95 -12.61
CA PRO A 36 -1.72 -0.50 -13.65
C PRO A 36 -1.45 1.01 -13.62
N GLU A 37 -2.47 1.81 -13.30
CA GLU A 37 -2.34 3.27 -13.21
C GLU A 37 -1.57 3.68 -11.94
N PHE A 38 -1.74 2.93 -10.85
CA PHE A 38 -0.96 3.15 -9.63
C PHE A 38 0.53 2.89 -9.87
N ARG A 39 0.88 1.91 -10.71
CA ARG A 39 2.28 1.65 -11.11
C ARG A 39 2.92 2.85 -11.83
N LYS A 40 2.12 3.74 -12.44
CA LYS A 40 2.60 4.97 -13.10
C LYS A 40 2.82 6.13 -12.14
N GLY A 41 2.49 5.98 -10.86
CA GLY A 41 2.74 6.95 -9.79
C GLY A 41 1.52 7.18 -8.91
N SER A 42 0.34 7.39 -9.49
CA SER A 42 -0.90 7.51 -8.74
C SER A 42 -2.10 7.11 -9.59
N CYS A 43 -3.06 6.41 -8.97
CA CYS A 43 -4.32 6.10 -9.62
C CYS A 43 -5.33 7.24 -9.34
N VAL A 44 -5.96 7.76 -10.39
CA VAL A 44 -7.01 8.79 -10.28
C VAL A 44 -8.23 8.35 -9.48
N LYS A 45 -8.48 7.04 -9.40
CA LYS A 45 -9.56 6.45 -8.58
C LYS A 45 -9.23 6.46 -7.09
N GLY A 46 -7.95 6.67 -6.72
CA GLY A 46 -7.49 6.71 -5.34
C GLY A 46 -7.95 5.49 -4.54
N ASP A 47 -8.58 5.75 -3.40
CA ASP A 47 -9.09 4.70 -2.50
C ASP A 47 -10.27 3.91 -3.07
N LEU A 48 -10.94 4.43 -4.10
CA LEU A 48 -12.00 3.74 -4.84
C LEU A 48 -11.43 2.83 -5.94
N CYS A 49 -10.10 2.70 -6.06
CA CYS A 49 -9.49 1.80 -7.01
C CYS A 49 -9.53 0.35 -6.51
N GLU A 50 -9.95 -0.57 -7.39
CA GLU A 50 -9.80 -2.01 -7.20
C GLU A 50 -8.35 -2.49 -7.37
#